data_AF-A0A1G2PDU9-F1
#
_entry.id   AF-A0A1G2PDU9-F1
#
_cell.length_a   1.000
_cell.length_b   1.000
_cell.length_c   1.000
_cell.angle_alpha   90.00
_cell.angle_beta   90.00
_cell.angle_gamma   90.00
#
_symmetry.space_group_name_H-M   'P 1'
#
loop_
_entity.id
_entity.type
_entity.pdbx_description
1 polymer ?
#
loop_
_entity_poly.entity_id
_entity_poly.type
_entity_poly.pdbx_seq_one_letter_code
_entity_poly.pdbx_strand_id
1 'polypeptide(L)'
;MSFFSLVKKLKGSNKESYSLVFNLGSGSVAGGIIKFTEETGVNIVHYDCEVIPFQQEISVSKHLDLMGTSLTALAKRIQIEGLKKIGLKKGEKINLNRVFYIFSSPWSVSQTKTIRVKEVKAFRVTEDYLNKIIGEQEKSLQTDVLKAGKIIERKIIQMKVNGYTLTDVYDRLVKDLEISVFLTVVPEEILQIADRAIAKVFNIKNVWCHSLSLALLSVIRNIFPQEEDFISIDISEEITDISIVKDNILATSVSLPFGRNHFIRELSQRMSVTEEIADSMIKTHCLKANDKLAALKLSVAMDQASANWIKKIFEVFDGLKEKIYVPETVFLVANLDFSHFLKDKMQKHDFEILLVDNKNIKSSLIQGDLLFKLSLMFLDNIYKI
;
A
#
# COMPACT_ATOMS: atom_id res chain seq x y z
N MET A 1 16.50 -10.96 -6.94
CA MET A 1 15.90 -12.16 -7.55
C MET A 1 15.02 -11.71 -8.69
N SER A 2 15.12 -12.29 -9.89
CA SER A 2 14.22 -11.90 -10.98
C SER A 2 12.82 -12.43 -10.76
N PHE A 3 11.81 -11.67 -11.18
CA PHE A 3 10.38 -12.00 -11.09
C PHE A 3 10.09 -13.42 -11.61
N PHE A 4 10.75 -13.82 -12.70
CA PHE A 4 10.61 -15.15 -13.30
C PHE A 4 11.13 -16.31 -12.43
N SER A 5 12.20 -16.11 -11.66
CA SER A 5 12.71 -17.13 -10.73
C SER A 5 11.74 -17.43 -9.58
N LEU A 6 10.91 -16.44 -9.22
CA LEU A 6 10.01 -16.48 -8.07
C LEU A 6 8.73 -17.26 -8.37
N VAL A 7 8.08 -16.98 -9.50
CA VAL A 7 6.93 -17.77 -9.99
C VAL A 7 7.33 -19.24 -10.16
N LYS A 8 8.53 -19.52 -10.69
CA LYS A 8 9.04 -20.88 -10.86
C LYS A 8 9.32 -21.60 -9.52
N LYS A 9 9.67 -20.87 -8.45
CA LYS A 9 9.86 -21.43 -7.10
C LYS A 9 8.53 -21.73 -6.40
N LEU A 10 7.45 -21.03 -6.78
CA LEU A 10 6.08 -21.31 -6.34
C LEU A 10 5.46 -22.53 -7.06
N LYS A 11 5.89 -22.84 -8.30
CA LYS A 11 5.48 -24.03 -9.10
C LYS A 11 5.90 -25.40 -8.53
N GLY A 12 6.60 -25.45 -7.39
CA GLY A 12 7.06 -26.68 -6.77
C GLY A 12 5.94 -27.46 -6.08
N SER A 13 5.17 -28.24 -6.86
CA SER A 13 4.08 -29.18 -6.51
C SER A 13 2.64 -28.64 -6.59
N ASN A 14 1.74 -29.43 -7.19
CA ASN A 14 0.27 -29.31 -7.26
C ASN A 14 -0.41 -29.28 -5.86
N LYS A 15 0.20 -28.66 -4.86
CA LYS A 15 -0.27 -28.64 -3.48
C LYS A 15 -0.60 -27.22 -3.06
N GLU A 16 -1.76 -27.10 -2.44
CA GLU A 16 -2.16 -25.94 -1.66
C GLU A 16 -1.00 -25.46 -0.79
N SER A 17 -0.73 -24.16 -0.83
CA SER A 17 0.39 -23.60 -0.09
C SER A 17 -0.05 -22.41 0.74
N TYR A 18 0.28 -22.45 2.03
CA TYR A 18 -0.10 -21.41 2.98
C TYR A 18 1.01 -20.37 3.11
N SER A 19 0.64 -19.12 3.36
CA SER A 19 1.58 -18.03 3.65
C SER A 19 0.98 -17.08 4.67
N LEU A 20 1.85 -16.37 5.39
CA LEU A 20 1.45 -15.21 6.17
C LEU A 20 1.50 -13.96 5.29
N VAL A 21 0.56 -13.05 5.53
CA VAL A 21 0.59 -11.70 4.96
C VAL A 21 0.39 -10.72 6.10
N PHE A 22 1.21 -9.68 6.14
CA PHE A 22 1.07 -8.57 7.07
C PHE A 22 1.13 -7.26 6.30
N ASN A 23 0.15 -6.40 6.52
CA ASN A 23 0.14 -5.01 6.10
C ASN A 23 0.49 -4.14 7.30
N LEU A 24 1.55 -3.35 7.18
CA LEU A 24 2.06 -2.47 8.23
C LEU A 24 1.65 -1.04 7.88
N GLY A 25 0.59 -0.56 8.52
CA GLY A 25 0.06 0.79 8.37
C GLY A 25 0.55 1.73 9.46
N SER A 26 0.19 3.01 9.33
CA SER A 26 0.64 4.08 10.22
C SER A 26 -0.09 4.12 11.57
N GLY A 27 -1.30 3.59 11.69
CA GLY A 27 -1.95 3.42 13.00
C GLY A 27 -2.57 2.05 13.22
N SER A 28 -2.31 1.09 12.34
CA SER A 28 -2.74 -0.29 12.49
C SER A 28 -1.78 -1.24 11.78
N VAL A 29 -1.74 -2.48 12.24
CA VAL A 29 -1.13 -3.61 11.54
C VAL A 29 -2.22 -4.64 11.28
N ALA A 30 -2.35 -5.07 10.03
CA ALA A 30 -3.33 -6.06 9.62
C ALA A 30 -2.61 -7.30 9.12
N GLY A 31 -3.19 -8.48 9.30
CA GLY A 31 -2.49 -9.69 8.89
C GLY A 31 -3.36 -10.93 8.88
N GLY A 32 -2.84 -11.97 8.25
CA GLY A 32 -3.60 -13.20 8.10
C GLY A 32 -2.82 -14.37 7.54
N ILE A 33 -3.50 -15.50 7.52
CA ILE A 33 -3.07 -16.69 6.80
C ILE A 33 -3.83 -16.71 5.48
N ILE A 34 -3.08 -16.79 4.39
CA ILE A 34 -3.63 -16.99 3.05
C ILE A 34 -3.27 -18.36 2.52
N LYS A 35 -4.09 -18.83 1.59
CA LYS A 35 -3.94 -20.07 0.85
C LYS A 35 -3.86 -19.75 -0.64
N PHE A 36 -2.74 -20.14 -1.26
CA PHE A 36 -2.60 -20.12 -2.70
C PHE A 36 -3.14 -21.43 -3.28
N THR A 37 -4.00 -21.31 -4.30
CA THR A 37 -4.54 -22.42 -5.09
C THR A 37 -4.41 -22.10 -6.56
N GLU A 38 -4.12 -23.10 -7.40
CA GLU A 38 -4.05 -22.90 -8.86
C GLU A 38 -5.42 -22.51 -9.44
N GLU A 39 -6.51 -23.08 -8.92
CA GLU A 39 -7.86 -22.88 -9.46
C GLU A 39 -8.51 -21.55 -9.06
N THR A 40 -8.33 -21.11 -7.81
CA THR A 40 -9.07 -19.96 -7.25
C THR A 40 -8.18 -18.78 -6.87
N GLY A 41 -6.86 -18.88 -7.10
CA GLY A 41 -5.90 -17.85 -6.74
C GLY A 41 -5.65 -17.78 -5.22
N VAL A 42 -5.51 -16.55 -4.71
CA VAL A 42 -5.29 -16.26 -3.29
C VAL A 42 -6.61 -16.24 -2.50
N ASN A 43 -6.72 -17.06 -1.45
CA ASN A 43 -7.86 -17.05 -0.52
C ASN A 43 -7.43 -16.74 0.91
N ILE A 44 -8.29 -16.04 1.66
CA ILE A 44 -8.08 -15.77 3.08
C ILE A 44 -8.56 -16.97 3.90
N VAL A 45 -7.68 -17.53 4.72
CA VAL A 45 -8.02 -18.54 5.72
C VAL A 45 -8.38 -17.88 7.05
N HIS A 46 -7.61 -16.86 7.41
CA HIS A 46 -7.82 -16.06 8.61
C HIS A 46 -7.28 -14.66 8.37
N TYR A 47 -7.98 -13.68 8.92
CA TYR A 47 -7.59 -12.28 8.93
C TYR A 47 -7.90 -11.73 10.32
N ASP A 48 -7.00 -10.88 10.79
CA ASP A 48 -7.17 -10.08 12.00
C ASP A 48 -6.40 -8.76 11.86
N CYS A 49 -6.72 -7.78 12.70
CA CYS A 49 -6.10 -6.46 12.71
C CYS A 49 -5.84 -6.01 14.14
N GLU A 50 -4.72 -5.33 14.35
CA GLU A 50 -4.35 -4.71 15.62
C GLU A 50 -4.11 -3.22 15.41
N VAL A 51 -4.83 -2.40 16.16
CA VAL A 51 -4.63 -0.95 16.17
C VAL A 51 -3.35 -0.63 16.95
N ILE A 52 -2.52 0.26 16.41
CA ILE A 52 -1.38 0.82 17.14
C ILE A 52 -1.93 1.82 18.16
N PRO A 53 -1.58 1.72 19.46
CA PRO A 53 -2.10 2.62 20.47
C PRO A 53 -1.96 4.10 20.10
N PHE A 54 -3.06 4.83 20.24
CA PHE A 54 -3.14 6.25 19.89
C PHE A 54 -2.13 7.08 20.69
N GLN A 55 -1.60 8.11 20.05
CA GLN A 55 -0.68 9.07 20.67
C GLN A 55 -1.13 10.49 20.35
N GLN A 56 -1.26 11.31 21.40
CA GLN A 56 -1.57 12.72 21.24
C GLN A 56 -0.44 13.48 20.54
N GLU A 57 0.81 13.12 20.89
CA GLU A 57 2.02 13.58 20.22
C GLU A 57 2.84 12.37 19.77
N ILE A 58 3.16 12.31 18.48
CA ILE A 58 3.88 11.19 17.89
C ILE A 58 5.39 11.38 18.11
N SER A 59 5.98 10.46 18.86
CA SER A 59 7.43 10.25 18.88
C SER A 59 7.79 9.08 17.97
N VAL A 60 8.72 9.28 17.04
CA VAL A 60 9.11 8.27 16.03
C VAL A 60 9.55 6.96 16.69
N SER A 61 10.46 7.02 17.68
CA SER A 61 10.97 5.82 18.35
C SER A 61 9.88 5.08 19.11
N LYS A 62 9.07 5.80 19.89
CA LYS A 62 7.94 5.22 20.62
C LYS A 62 6.93 4.59 19.67
N HIS A 63 6.66 5.23 18.54
CA HIS A 63 5.69 4.74 17.57
C HIS A 63 6.19 3.47 16.87
N LEU A 64 7.49 3.37 16.57
CA LEU A 64 8.12 2.14 16.07
C LEU A 64 8.02 0.98 17.07
N ASP A 65 8.26 1.24 18.36
CA ASP A 65 8.13 0.23 19.42
C ASP A 65 6.68 -0.28 19.56
N LEU A 66 5.71 0.64 19.48
CA LEU A 66 4.30 0.30 19.49
C LEU A 66 3.91 -0.54 18.28
N MET A 67 4.38 -0.19 17.07
CA MET A 67 4.17 -0.98 15.86
C MET A 67 4.70 -2.41 16.03
N GLY A 68 5.93 -2.58 16.52
CA GLY A 68 6.51 -3.91 16.74
C GLY A 68 5.77 -4.74 17.80
N THR A 69 5.27 -4.08 18.85
CA THR A 69 4.45 -4.71 19.90
C THR A 69 3.10 -5.16 19.36
N SER A 70 2.39 -4.29 18.64
CA SER A 70 1.11 -4.61 17.99
C SER A 70 1.28 -5.76 16.98
N LEU A 71 2.35 -5.74 16.18
CA LEU A 71 2.62 -6.82 15.22
C LEU A 71 2.89 -8.16 15.91
N THR A 72 3.63 -8.15 17.03
CA THR A 72 3.87 -9.36 17.83
C THR A 72 2.55 -9.90 18.42
N ALA A 73 1.69 -9.02 18.94
CA ALA A 73 0.40 -9.39 19.49
C ALA A 73 -0.52 -10.01 18.42
N LEU A 74 -0.61 -9.35 17.26
CA LEU A 74 -1.36 -9.84 16.10
C LEU A 74 -0.84 -11.22 15.64
N ALA A 75 0.48 -11.37 15.48
CA ALA A 75 1.08 -12.63 15.06
C ALA A 75 0.71 -13.80 16.01
N LYS A 76 0.72 -13.57 17.33
CA LYS A 76 0.29 -14.57 18.32
C LYS A 76 -1.18 -14.95 18.15
N ARG A 77 -2.08 -13.97 17.95
CA ARG A 77 -3.50 -14.26 17.71
C ARG A 77 -3.72 -15.05 16.42
N ILE A 78 -3.07 -14.65 15.33
CA ILE A 78 -3.10 -15.39 14.06
C ILE A 78 -2.58 -16.81 14.23
N GLN A 79 -1.53 -17.03 15.03
CA GLN A 79 -1.05 -18.39 15.31
C GLN A 79 -2.11 -19.23 16.03
N ILE A 80 -2.73 -18.68 17.07
CA ILE A 80 -3.69 -19.41 17.90
C ILE A 80 -5.00 -19.66 17.15
N GLU A 81 -5.52 -18.65 16.45
CA GLU A 81 -6.85 -18.68 15.84
C GLU A 81 -6.81 -19.06 14.37
N GLY A 82 -5.82 -18.56 13.63
CA GLY A 82 -5.67 -18.82 12.20
C GLY A 82 -5.30 -20.27 11.91
N LEU A 83 -4.37 -20.87 12.68
CA LEU A 83 -3.98 -22.27 12.48
C LEU A 83 -5.15 -23.25 12.71
N LYS A 84 -6.07 -22.93 13.61
CA LYS A 84 -7.29 -23.74 13.85
C LYS A 84 -8.20 -23.78 12.62
N LYS A 85 -8.23 -22.70 11.81
CA LYS A 85 -9.07 -22.58 10.62
C LYS A 85 -8.53 -23.32 9.39
N ILE A 86 -7.28 -23.80 9.41
CA ILE A 86 -6.67 -24.51 8.28
C ILE A 86 -7.24 -25.93 8.10
N GLY A 87 -7.94 -26.49 9.10
CA GLY A 87 -8.69 -27.74 8.94
C GLY A 87 -7.82 -28.96 8.62
N LEU A 88 -6.62 -29.03 9.20
CA LEU A 88 -5.68 -30.14 8.96
C LEU A 88 -6.26 -31.50 9.33
N LYS A 89 -5.98 -32.51 8.49
CA LYS A 89 -6.22 -33.91 8.86
C LYS A 89 -5.16 -34.39 9.85
N LYS A 90 -5.50 -35.41 10.63
CA LYS A 90 -4.59 -36.01 11.63
C LYS A 90 -3.30 -36.47 10.94
N GLY A 91 -2.16 -35.90 11.36
CA GLY A 91 -0.82 -36.22 10.83
C GLY A 91 -0.35 -35.31 9.69
N GLU A 92 -1.19 -34.42 9.15
CA GLU A 92 -0.77 -33.41 8.18
C GLU A 92 0.02 -32.29 8.89
N LYS A 93 1.14 -31.88 8.27
CA LYS A 93 1.95 -30.74 8.72
C LYS A 93 1.73 -29.58 7.77
N ILE A 94 1.41 -28.40 8.31
CA ILE A 94 1.40 -27.16 7.52
C ILE A 94 2.83 -26.66 7.40
N ASN A 95 3.21 -26.31 6.18
CA ASN A 95 4.42 -25.53 5.94
C ASN A 95 4.07 -24.05 5.82
N LEU A 96 4.14 -23.33 6.95
CA LEU A 96 3.93 -21.88 7.03
C LEU A 96 5.26 -21.15 7.19
N ASN A 97 6.15 -21.30 6.20
CA ASN A 97 7.51 -20.75 6.25
C ASN A 97 7.71 -19.48 5.40
N ARG A 98 6.60 -18.91 4.91
CA ARG A 98 6.54 -17.79 3.98
C ARG A 98 5.79 -16.62 4.60
N VAL A 99 6.35 -15.42 4.49
CA VAL A 99 5.68 -14.18 4.90
C VAL A 99 5.80 -13.11 3.82
N PHE A 100 4.70 -12.42 3.56
CA PHE A 100 4.65 -11.22 2.76
C PHE A 100 4.42 -10.02 3.68
N TYR A 101 5.32 -9.04 3.65
CA TYR A 101 5.12 -7.75 4.27
C TYR A 101 4.71 -6.73 3.21
N ILE A 102 3.67 -5.97 3.49
CA ILE A 102 3.27 -4.79 2.72
C ILE A 102 3.49 -3.59 3.65
N PHE A 103 4.36 -2.68 3.25
CA PHE A 103 4.68 -1.47 4.01
C PHE A 103 3.95 -0.28 3.43
N SER A 104 3.18 0.41 4.26
CA SER A 104 2.62 1.73 3.95
C SER A 104 3.55 2.83 4.44
N SER A 105 3.28 4.09 4.08
CA SER A 105 3.91 5.21 4.77
C SER A 105 3.51 5.22 6.25
N PRO A 106 4.38 5.68 7.16
CA PRO A 106 5.70 6.27 6.91
C PRO A 106 6.84 5.25 6.83
N TRP A 107 6.54 3.95 6.78
CA TRP A 107 7.53 2.88 6.91
C TRP A 107 8.33 2.61 5.64
N SER A 108 7.84 3.07 4.49
CA SER A 108 8.52 2.90 3.21
C SER A 108 8.47 4.18 2.39
N VAL A 109 9.43 4.33 1.49
CA VAL A 109 9.45 5.39 0.48
C VAL A 109 9.59 4.75 -0.89
N SER A 110 8.67 5.10 -1.79
CA SER A 110 8.64 4.60 -3.16
C SER A 110 8.90 5.70 -4.18
N GLN A 111 9.59 5.37 -5.27
CA GLN A 111 9.86 6.28 -6.38
C GLN A 111 9.98 5.53 -7.70
N THR A 112 9.61 6.20 -8.80
CA THR A 112 9.87 5.69 -10.16
C THR A 112 11.07 6.40 -10.76
N LYS A 113 11.94 5.65 -11.46
CA LYS A 113 12.99 6.20 -12.30
C LYS A 113 12.80 5.75 -13.74
N THR A 114 12.83 6.71 -14.65
CA THR A 114 12.78 6.47 -16.08
C THR A 114 14.18 6.52 -16.66
N ILE A 115 14.60 5.43 -17.27
CA ILE A 115 15.91 5.25 -17.89
C ILE A 115 15.71 5.27 -19.40
N ARG A 116 16.38 6.19 -20.09
CA ARG A 116 16.33 6.29 -21.55
C ARG A 116 17.65 5.87 -22.14
N VAL A 117 17.60 4.90 -23.04
CA VAL A 117 18.75 4.38 -23.78
C VAL A 117 18.50 4.59 -25.26
N LYS A 118 19.38 5.36 -25.90
CA LYS A 118 19.31 5.62 -27.33
C LYS A 118 20.67 5.37 -27.96
N GLU A 119 20.70 4.41 -28.86
CA GLU A 119 21.92 3.93 -29.52
C GLU A 119 21.85 4.10 -31.03
N VAL A 120 23.00 4.39 -31.66
CA VAL A 120 23.09 4.51 -33.12
C VAL A 120 22.89 3.15 -33.80
N LYS A 121 23.46 2.10 -33.22
CA LYS A 121 23.29 0.71 -33.67
C LYS A 121 22.22 0.03 -32.83
N ALA A 122 21.39 -0.80 -33.48
CA ALA A 122 20.38 -1.55 -32.77
C ALA A 122 21.04 -2.54 -31.80
N PHE A 123 20.49 -2.66 -30.60
CA PHE A 123 20.93 -3.58 -29.56
C PHE A 123 19.79 -4.53 -29.17
N ARG A 124 20.14 -5.71 -28.68
CA ARG A 124 19.18 -6.72 -28.25
C ARG A 124 18.84 -6.48 -26.78
N VAL A 125 17.54 -6.42 -26.47
CA VAL A 125 17.08 -6.31 -25.08
C VAL A 125 17.09 -7.70 -24.44
N THR A 126 18.04 -7.94 -23.54
CA THR A 126 18.13 -9.18 -22.75
C THR A 126 17.90 -8.91 -21.27
N GLU A 127 17.57 -9.94 -20.48
CA GLU A 127 17.42 -9.80 -19.03
C GLU A 127 18.73 -9.31 -18.36
N ASP A 128 19.87 -9.81 -18.81
CA ASP A 128 21.19 -9.37 -18.32
C ASP A 128 21.46 -7.90 -18.63
N TYR A 129 21.09 -7.45 -19.83
CA TYR A 129 21.23 -6.05 -20.24
C TYR A 129 20.39 -5.12 -19.38
N LEU A 130 19.12 -5.46 -19.17
CA LEU A 130 18.21 -4.70 -18.31
C LEU A 130 18.72 -4.65 -16.87
N ASN A 131 19.12 -5.81 -16.31
CA ASN A 131 19.66 -5.88 -14.94
C ASN A 131 20.92 -5.02 -14.77
N LYS A 132 21.80 -4.99 -15.78
CA LYS A 132 23.01 -4.17 -15.76
C LYS A 132 22.66 -2.68 -15.67
N ILE A 133 21.83 -2.17 -16.60
CA ILE A 133 21.49 -0.74 -16.65
C ILE A 133 20.76 -0.32 -15.38
N ILE A 134 19.81 -1.14 -14.90
CA ILE A 134 19.08 -0.85 -13.66
C ILE A 134 20.06 -0.79 -12.48
N GLY A 135 20.99 -1.74 -12.38
CA GLY A 135 22.00 -1.75 -11.31
C GLY A 135 22.97 -0.57 -11.35
N GLU A 136 23.28 -0.03 -12.53
CA GLU A 136 24.06 1.21 -12.66
C GLU A 136 23.28 2.43 -12.16
N GLN A 137 21.99 2.51 -12.47
CA GLN A 137 21.12 3.59 -12.01
C GLN A 137 20.89 3.54 -10.49
N GLU A 138 20.74 2.34 -9.91
CA GLU A 138 20.67 2.13 -8.45
C GLU A 138 21.89 2.67 -7.70
N LYS A 139 23.09 2.57 -8.27
CA LYS A 139 24.30 3.13 -7.64
C LYS A 139 24.32 4.66 -7.64
N SER A 140 23.77 5.28 -8.68
CA SER A 140 23.63 6.74 -8.78
C SER A 140 22.56 7.31 -7.84
N LEU A 141 21.67 6.43 -7.37
CA LEU A 141 20.48 6.73 -6.59
C LEU A 141 20.78 6.99 -5.11
N GLN A 142 22.04 7.08 -4.67
CA GLN A 142 22.43 7.39 -3.28
C GLN A 142 22.05 8.82 -2.81
N THR A 143 20.78 9.17 -2.85
CA THR A 143 20.21 10.24 -2.02
C THR A 143 20.18 9.77 -0.56
N ASP A 144 20.14 10.69 0.40
CA ASP A 144 20.32 10.38 1.82
C ASP A 144 19.29 9.38 2.37
N VAL A 145 18.10 9.28 1.75
CA VAL A 145 17.06 8.28 2.06
C VAL A 145 17.50 6.85 1.69
N LEU A 146 18.27 6.68 0.61
CA LEU A 146 18.81 5.38 0.18
C LEU A 146 20.07 4.97 0.94
N LYS A 147 20.76 5.91 1.60
CA LYS A 147 21.92 5.59 2.45
C LYS A 147 21.54 4.92 3.77
N ALA A 148 20.32 5.13 4.26
CA ALA A 148 19.84 4.64 5.56
C ALA A 148 18.84 3.48 5.50
N GLY A 149 18.49 3.01 4.29
CA GLY A 149 17.48 1.97 4.10
C GLY A 149 17.86 0.92 3.06
N LYS A 150 17.09 -0.16 3.02
CA LYS A 150 17.27 -1.29 2.11
C LYS A 150 16.25 -1.21 0.98
N ILE A 151 16.71 -1.39 -0.26
CA ILE A 151 15.81 -1.56 -1.40
C ILE A 151 15.11 -2.91 -1.25
N ILE A 152 13.81 -2.88 -0.97
CA ILE A 152 13.00 -4.08 -0.77
C ILE A 152 12.24 -4.50 -2.04
N GLU A 153 12.02 -3.55 -2.95
CA GLU A 153 11.21 -3.74 -4.14
C GLU A 153 11.85 -3.05 -5.33
N ARG A 154 11.95 -3.79 -6.44
CA ARG A 154 12.46 -3.32 -7.73
C ARG A 154 11.64 -3.95 -8.84
N LYS A 155 10.86 -3.14 -9.55
CA LYS A 155 9.97 -3.65 -10.60
C LYS A 155 10.00 -2.75 -11.82
N ILE A 156 10.24 -3.34 -12.99
CA ILE A 156 9.97 -2.66 -14.25
C ILE A 156 8.45 -2.57 -14.40
N ILE A 157 7.91 -1.35 -14.38
CA ILE A 157 6.46 -1.10 -14.43
C ILE A 157 5.97 -0.66 -15.82
N GLN A 158 6.90 -0.25 -16.69
CA GLN A 158 6.65 0.10 -18.08
C GLN A 158 7.94 0.01 -18.90
N MET A 159 7.82 -0.40 -20.15
CA MET A 159 8.88 -0.32 -21.17
C MET A 159 8.30 0.29 -22.43
N LYS A 160 9.02 1.22 -23.05
CA LYS A 160 8.67 1.78 -24.36
C LYS A 160 9.79 1.60 -25.36
N VAL A 161 9.43 1.28 -26.59
CA VAL A 161 10.34 1.22 -27.73
C VAL A 161 9.88 2.24 -28.75
N ASN A 162 10.76 3.17 -29.11
CA ASN A 162 10.43 4.30 -29.99
C ASN A 162 9.17 5.08 -29.53
N GLY A 163 8.97 5.21 -28.21
CA GLY A 163 7.81 5.90 -27.62
C GLY A 163 6.54 5.06 -27.47
N TYR A 164 6.50 3.81 -27.97
CA TYR A 164 5.34 2.93 -27.83
C TYR A 164 5.51 1.96 -26.65
N THR A 165 4.53 1.91 -25.75
CA THR A 165 4.51 0.96 -24.64
C THR A 165 4.38 -0.48 -25.15
N LEU A 166 5.29 -1.35 -24.72
CA LEU A 166 5.31 -2.76 -25.09
C LEU A 166 5.40 -3.64 -23.84
N THR A 167 4.57 -4.68 -23.79
CA THR A 167 4.53 -5.65 -22.68
C THR A 167 5.60 -6.73 -22.81
N ASP A 168 6.06 -7.01 -24.02
CA ASP A 168 7.14 -7.92 -24.32
C ASP A 168 8.16 -7.23 -25.22
N VAL A 169 9.34 -6.97 -24.69
CA VAL A 169 10.48 -6.40 -25.43
C VAL A 169 11.68 -7.34 -25.43
N TYR A 170 11.58 -8.48 -24.76
CA TYR A 170 12.70 -9.39 -24.60
C TYR A 170 13.11 -9.97 -25.95
N ASP A 171 14.41 -10.10 -26.16
CA ASP A 171 15.04 -10.58 -27.39
C ASP A 171 14.78 -9.75 -28.66
N ARG A 172 14.18 -8.57 -28.54
CA ARG A 172 13.96 -7.64 -29.66
C ARG A 172 15.19 -6.76 -29.88
N LEU A 173 15.45 -6.46 -31.15
CA LEU A 173 16.45 -5.47 -31.56
C LEU A 173 15.81 -4.08 -31.59
N VAL A 174 16.34 -3.17 -30.78
CA VAL A 174 15.79 -1.81 -30.62
C VAL A 174 16.91 -0.76 -30.71
N LYS A 175 16.56 0.48 -31.02
CA LYS A 175 17.48 1.63 -31.03
C LYS A 175 17.16 2.65 -29.94
N ASP A 176 15.91 2.72 -29.52
CA ASP A 176 15.40 3.62 -28.49
C ASP A 176 14.57 2.79 -27.51
N LEU A 177 15.00 2.78 -26.25
CA LEU A 177 14.36 2.04 -25.17
C LEU A 177 14.21 2.96 -23.96
N GLU A 178 12.98 3.12 -23.51
CA GLU A 178 12.63 3.76 -22.23
C GLU A 178 12.18 2.68 -21.24
N ILE A 179 12.73 2.69 -20.04
CA ILE A 179 12.41 1.74 -18.97
C ILE A 179 12.00 2.54 -17.74
N SER A 180 10.79 2.32 -17.24
CA SER A 180 10.35 2.88 -15.97
C SER A 180 10.46 1.84 -14.87
N VAL A 181 11.35 2.07 -13.92
CA VAL A 181 11.66 1.20 -12.79
C VAL A 181 11.08 1.79 -11.52
N PHE A 182 10.20 1.06 -10.87
CA PHE A 182 9.68 1.36 -9.55
C PHE A 182 10.61 0.78 -8.49
N LEU A 183 10.95 1.60 -7.49
CA LEU A 183 11.84 1.26 -6.40
C LEU A 183 11.17 1.61 -5.07
N THR A 184 11.27 0.70 -4.09
CA THR A 184 10.86 0.96 -2.70
C THR A 184 12.01 0.71 -1.76
N VAL A 185 12.18 1.64 -0.82
CA VAL A 185 13.17 1.60 0.24
C VAL A 185 12.46 1.53 1.59
N VAL A 186 12.95 0.68 2.47
CA VAL A 186 12.51 0.61 3.87
C VAL A 186 13.75 0.73 4.78
N PRO A 187 13.72 1.59 5.81
CA PRO A 187 14.76 1.63 6.83
C PRO A 187 15.04 0.25 7.42
N GLU A 188 16.31 -0.12 7.59
CA GLU A 188 16.69 -1.46 8.06
C GLU A 188 16.11 -1.77 9.45
N GLU A 189 16.00 -0.77 10.32
CA GLU A 189 15.39 -0.89 11.64
C GLU A 189 13.94 -1.40 11.57
N ILE A 190 13.15 -0.92 10.62
CA ILE A 190 11.75 -1.33 10.44
C ILE A 190 11.69 -2.80 10.02
N LEU A 191 12.55 -3.22 9.09
CA LEU A 191 12.64 -4.62 8.67
C LEU A 191 13.02 -5.53 9.84
N GLN A 192 14.00 -5.11 10.64
CA GLN A 192 14.43 -5.86 11.83
C GLN A 192 13.34 -5.93 12.90
N ILE A 193 12.54 -4.88 13.08
CA ILE A 193 11.39 -4.91 14.00
C ILE A 193 10.35 -5.91 13.51
N ALA A 194 9.98 -5.85 12.23
CA ALA A 194 9.02 -6.78 11.64
C ALA A 194 9.49 -8.23 11.73
N ASP A 195 10.72 -8.50 11.31
CA ASP A 195 11.31 -9.85 11.34
C ASP A 195 11.41 -10.39 12.78
N ARG A 196 11.85 -9.58 13.75
CA ARG A 196 11.89 -10.00 15.16
C ARG A 196 10.50 -10.26 15.73
N ALA A 197 9.49 -9.47 15.35
CA ALA A 197 8.12 -9.67 15.82
C ALA A 197 7.56 -11.01 15.32
N ILE A 198 7.74 -11.32 14.04
CA ILE A 198 7.22 -12.55 13.45
C ILE A 198 8.05 -13.79 13.82
N ALA A 199 9.38 -13.69 13.88
CA ALA A 199 10.26 -14.81 14.23
C ALA A 199 10.05 -15.34 15.66
N LYS A 200 9.51 -14.51 16.57
CA LYS A 200 9.10 -14.94 17.92
C LYS A 200 7.93 -15.92 17.91
N VAL A 201 7.15 -15.96 16.83
CA VAL A 201 5.90 -16.71 16.74
C VAL A 201 5.97 -17.80 15.68
N PHE A 202 6.56 -17.51 14.52
CA PHE A 202 6.61 -18.40 13.37
C PHE A 202 8.04 -18.68 12.92
N ASN A 203 8.29 -19.90 12.43
CA ASN A 203 9.57 -20.27 11.83
C ASN A 203 9.59 -19.93 10.33
N ILE A 204 9.86 -18.65 10.04
CA ILE A 204 9.88 -18.13 8.67
C ILE A 204 11.25 -18.34 8.03
N LYS A 205 11.24 -18.80 6.78
CA LYS A 205 12.45 -19.00 5.95
C LYS A 205 12.49 -18.09 4.74
N ASN A 206 11.34 -17.70 4.23
CA ASN A 206 11.24 -16.88 3.04
C ASN A 206 10.40 -15.63 3.37
N VAL A 207 11.01 -14.48 3.15
CA VAL A 207 10.42 -13.16 3.39
C VAL A 207 10.32 -12.45 2.05
N TRP A 208 9.16 -11.87 1.79
CA TRP A 208 8.93 -10.97 0.65
C TRP A 208 8.36 -9.67 1.16
N CYS A 209 8.80 -8.58 0.56
CA CYS A 209 8.45 -7.24 0.98
C CYS A 209 7.94 -6.46 -0.23
N HIS A 210 6.87 -5.71 -0.01
CA HIS A 210 6.19 -4.90 -1.01
C HIS A 210 5.80 -3.55 -0.41
N SER A 211 5.60 -2.54 -1.26
CA SER A 211 4.99 -1.28 -0.85
C SER A 211 3.48 -1.29 -1.08
N LEU A 212 2.74 -0.59 -0.22
CA LEU A 212 1.33 -0.31 -0.49
C LEU A 212 1.18 0.57 -1.74
N SER A 213 2.12 1.49 -1.99
CA SER A 213 2.14 2.33 -3.20
C SER A 213 2.13 1.51 -4.49
N LEU A 214 2.98 0.48 -4.60
CA LEU A 214 2.97 -0.40 -5.78
C LEU A 214 1.71 -1.26 -5.85
N ALA A 215 1.24 -1.73 -4.69
CA ALA A 215 0.01 -2.51 -4.62
C ALA A 215 -1.19 -1.70 -5.14
N LEU A 216 -1.37 -0.47 -4.67
CA LEU A 216 -2.42 0.43 -5.13
C LEU A 216 -2.30 0.75 -6.62
N LEU A 217 -1.11 1.12 -7.10
CA LEU A 217 -0.87 1.38 -8.52
C LEU A 217 -1.28 0.17 -9.38
N SER A 218 -0.86 -1.02 -8.99
CA SER A 218 -1.14 -2.24 -9.75
C SER A 218 -2.62 -2.61 -9.72
N VAL A 219 -3.30 -2.42 -8.60
CA VAL A 219 -4.72 -2.77 -8.47
C VAL A 219 -5.60 -1.77 -9.22
N ILE A 220 -5.34 -0.46 -9.07
CA ILE A 220 -6.11 0.58 -9.78
C ILE A 220 -5.98 0.38 -11.30
N ARG A 221 -4.76 0.18 -11.82
CA ARG A 221 -4.54 -0.09 -13.25
C ARG A 221 -5.27 -1.33 -13.77
N ASN A 222 -5.49 -2.33 -12.91
CA ASN A 222 -6.20 -3.55 -13.30
C ASN A 222 -7.72 -3.35 -13.29
N ILE A 223 -8.25 -2.60 -12.30
CA ILE A 223 -9.69 -2.34 -12.19
C ILE A 223 -10.14 -1.28 -13.21
N PHE A 224 -9.31 -0.27 -13.46
CA PHE A 224 -9.59 0.88 -14.32
C PHE A 224 -8.54 1.00 -15.44
N PRO A 225 -8.46 0.03 -16.37
CA PRO A 225 -7.40 0.00 -17.38
C PRO A 225 -7.46 1.13 -18.41
N GLN A 226 -8.57 1.87 -18.46
CA GLN A 226 -8.76 3.04 -19.34
C GLN A 226 -8.21 4.33 -18.72
N GLU A 227 -7.98 4.35 -17.40
CA GLU A 227 -7.48 5.51 -16.66
C GLU A 227 -5.95 5.43 -16.56
N GLU A 228 -5.25 5.98 -17.55
CA GLU A 228 -3.78 5.97 -17.58
C GLU A 228 -3.16 7.11 -16.74
N ASP A 229 -3.94 8.16 -16.51
CA ASP A 229 -3.59 9.38 -15.81
C ASP A 229 -4.58 9.60 -14.65
N PHE A 230 -4.11 9.50 -13.40
CA PHE A 230 -4.97 9.67 -12.23
C PHE A 230 -4.19 10.07 -10.98
N ILE A 231 -4.91 10.55 -9.97
CA ILE A 231 -4.40 10.75 -8.62
C ILE A 231 -4.93 9.62 -7.74
N SER A 232 -4.06 8.97 -6.97
CA SER A 232 -4.45 8.05 -5.89
C SER A 232 -4.18 8.73 -4.56
N ILE A 233 -5.19 8.81 -3.71
CA ILE A 233 -5.08 9.32 -2.35
C ILE A 233 -5.42 8.19 -1.38
N ASP A 234 -4.45 7.79 -0.57
CA ASP A 234 -4.62 6.80 0.49
C ASP A 234 -4.58 7.48 1.85
N ILE A 235 -5.63 7.31 2.64
CA ILE A 235 -5.80 7.96 3.94
C ILE A 235 -5.83 6.89 5.01
N SER A 236 -4.68 6.74 5.67
CA SER A 236 -4.50 5.88 6.83
C SER A 236 -4.75 6.64 8.14
N GLU A 237 -4.43 6.05 9.28
CA GLU A 237 -4.66 6.65 10.58
C GLU A 237 -3.80 7.88 10.82
N GLU A 238 -2.50 7.86 10.52
CA GLU A 238 -1.60 8.98 10.76
C GLU A 238 -1.13 9.69 9.48
N ILE A 239 -1.14 8.99 8.34
CA ILE A 239 -0.60 9.51 7.08
C ILE A 239 -1.68 9.55 5.99
N THR A 240 -1.67 10.63 5.19
CA THR A 240 -2.31 10.67 3.87
C THR A 240 -1.24 10.63 2.79
N ASP A 241 -1.24 9.60 1.95
CA ASP A 241 -0.37 9.49 0.79
C ASP A 241 -1.10 9.96 -0.47
N ILE A 242 -0.46 10.85 -1.24
CA ILE A 242 -0.95 11.35 -2.52
C ILE A 242 0.03 10.89 -3.59
N SER A 243 -0.45 10.12 -4.56
CA SER A 243 0.32 9.58 -5.67
C SER A 243 -0.25 10.09 -6.98
N ILE A 244 0.57 10.73 -7.81
CA ILE A 244 0.18 11.14 -9.15
C ILE A 244 0.72 10.13 -10.14
N VAL A 245 -0.19 9.54 -10.91
CA VAL A 245 0.09 8.56 -11.95
C VAL A 245 -0.11 9.23 -13.30
N LYS A 246 0.86 9.05 -14.18
CA LYS A 246 0.84 9.52 -15.56
C LYS A 246 1.30 8.42 -16.48
N ASP A 247 0.58 8.19 -17.58
CA ASP A 247 0.90 7.15 -18.55
C ASP A 247 1.23 5.82 -17.83
N ASN A 248 0.34 5.42 -16.92
CA ASN A 248 0.44 4.18 -16.13
C ASN A 248 1.68 4.05 -15.20
N ILE A 249 2.46 5.10 -15.00
CA ILE A 249 3.62 5.12 -14.10
C ILE A 249 3.40 6.10 -12.93
N LEU A 250 3.88 5.72 -11.74
CA LEU A 250 3.90 6.64 -10.59
C LEU A 250 4.90 7.77 -10.89
N ALA A 251 4.41 8.95 -11.27
CA ALA A 251 5.25 10.09 -11.61
C ALA A 251 5.85 10.74 -10.36
N THR A 252 5.04 10.91 -9.32
CA THR A 252 5.47 11.48 -8.05
C THR A 252 4.52 11.07 -6.93
N SER A 253 5.01 11.09 -5.69
CA SER A 253 4.20 10.89 -4.49
C SER A 253 4.62 11.86 -3.39
N VAL A 254 3.65 12.21 -2.54
CA VAL A 254 3.81 13.07 -1.37
C VAL A 254 3.04 12.49 -0.21
N SER A 255 3.69 12.36 0.94
CA SER A 255 3.06 11.91 2.19
C SER A 255 2.83 13.10 3.12
N LEU A 256 1.62 13.21 3.66
CA LEU A 256 1.22 14.24 4.59
C LEU A 256 0.97 13.62 5.97
N PRO A 257 1.47 14.21 7.09
CA PRO A 257 1.27 13.70 8.45
C PRO A 257 -0.13 14.03 9.00
N PHE A 258 -1.16 13.84 8.17
CA PHE A 258 -2.55 14.12 8.49
C PHE A 258 -3.44 12.97 8.02
N GLY A 259 -3.54 11.92 8.83
CA GLY A 259 -4.50 10.84 8.65
C GLY A 259 -5.78 11.04 9.47
N ARG A 260 -6.57 9.97 9.64
CA ARG A 260 -7.79 9.97 10.47
C ARG A 260 -7.57 10.47 11.91
N ASN A 261 -6.45 10.14 12.52
CA ASN A 261 -6.12 10.52 13.90
C ASN A 261 -5.86 12.02 14.05
N HIS A 262 -5.55 12.75 12.97
CA HIS A 262 -5.54 14.21 13.00
C HIS A 262 -6.93 14.76 13.36
N PHE A 263 -8.00 14.19 12.80
CA PHE A 263 -9.37 14.60 13.10
C PHE A 263 -9.76 14.28 14.54
N ILE A 264 -9.30 13.14 15.08
CA ILE A 264 -9.49 12.79 16.49
C ILE A 264 -8.85 13.86 17.38
N ARG A 265 -7.59 14.22 17.11
CA ARG A 265 -6.85 15.24 17.87
C ARG A 265 -7.56 16.60 17.82
N GLU A 266 -7.95 17.05 16.63
CA GLU A 266 -8.66 18.31 16.44
C GLU A 266 -10.02 18.34 17.16
N LEU A 267 -10.81 17.27 17.04
CA LEU A 267 -12.13 17.21 17.68
C LEU A 267 -12.05 17.11 19.20
N SER A 268 -11.13 16.30 19.72
CA SER A 268 -10.91 16.17 21.17
C SER A 268 -10.63 17.54 21.78
N GLN A 269 -9.74 18.33 21.16
CA GLN A 269 -9.41 19.68 21.62
C GLN A 269 -10.59 20.65 21.49
N ARG A 270 -11.23 20.70 20.31
CA ARG A 270 -12.33 21.65 20.02
C ARG A 270 -13.57 21.40 20.87
N MET A 271 -13.87 20.13 21.15
CA MET A 271 -15.06 19.71 21.88
C MET A 271 -14.77 19.49 23.38
N SER A 272 -13.50 19.57 23.80
CA SER A 272 -13.05 19.29 25.18
C SER A 272 -13.50 17.90 25.67
N VAL A 273 -13.29 16.88 24.83
CA VAL A 273 -13.63 15.48 25.12
C VAL A 273 -12.39 14.59 24.99
N THR A 274 -12.43 13.39 25.56
CA THR A 274 -11.34 12.41 25.38
C THR A 274 -11.27 11.93 23.93
N GLU A 275 -10.13 11.39 23.54
CA GLU A 275 -9.86 10.91 22.19
C GLU A 275 -10.75 9.72 21.82
N GLU A 276 -11.11 8.86 22.78
CA GLU A 276 -12.07 7.78 22.58
C GLU A 276 -13.48 8.32 22.29
N ILE A 277 -13.88 9.40 22.98
CA ILE A 277 -15.16 10.06 22.74
C ILE A 277 -15.14 10.72 21.36
N ALA A 278 -14.05 11.40 21.00
CA ALA A 278 -13.89 12.00 19.68
C ALA A 278 -13.93 10.96 18.54
N ASP A 279 -13.24 9.83 18.70
CA ASP A 279 -13.28 8.71 17.76
C ASP A 279 -14.70 8.16 17.57
N SER A 280 -15.41 7.95 18.68
CA SER A 280 -16.81 7.53 18.67
C SER A 280 -17.71 8.53 17.95
N MET A 281 -17.54 9.84 18.24
CA MET A 281 -18.27 10.91 17.57
C MET A 281 -18.05 10.92 16.05
N ILE A 282 -16.81 10.76 15.58
CA ILE A 282 -16.50 10.66 14.14
C ILE A 282 -17.28 9.51 13.51
N LYS A 283 -17.22 8.32 14.12
CA LYS A 283 -17.92 7.12 13.63
C LYS A 283 -19.43 7.36 13.55
N THR A 284 -20.06 7.87 14.61
CA THR A 284 -21.52 8.10 14.62
C THR A 284 -21.93 9.19 13.62
N HIS A 285 -21.14 10.26 13.48
CA HIS A 285 -21.39 11.33 12.51
C HIS A 285 -21.34 10.83 11.08
N CYS A 286 -20.28 10.11 10.72
CA CYS A 286 -20.10 9.66 9.35
C CYS A 286 -21.08 8.54 8.97
N LEU A 287 -21.57 7.76 9.94
CA LEU A 287 -22.67 6.80 9.76
C LEU A 287 -24.06 7.45 9.76
N LYS A 288 -24.17 8.78 9.87
CA LYS A 288 -25.44 9.54 9.92
C LYS A 288 -26.40 9.09 11.04
N ALA A 289 -25.85 8.59 12.15
CA ALA A 289 -26.62 8.03 13.26
C ALA A 289 -26.87 9.01 14.43
N ASN A 290 -26.79 10.33 14.18
CA ASN A 290 -26.87 11.36 15.23
C ASN A 290 -28.26 12.00 15.39
N ASP A 291 -28.55 12.43 16.62
CA ASP A 291 -29.66 13.33 16.96
C ASP A 291 -29.43 14.75 16.37
N LYS A 292 -30.50 15.43 15.92
CA LYS A 292 -30.45 16.59 15.02
C LYS A 292 -29.66 17.79 15.58
N LEU A 293 -29.70 18.02 16.89
CA LEU A 293 -29.07 19.19 17.53
C LEU A 293 -27.59 18.95 17.86
N ALA A 294 -27.25 17.75 18.37
CA ALA A 294 -25.86 17.33 18.59
C ALA A 294 -25.11 17.16 17.25
N ALA A 295 -25.82 16.73 16.20
CA ALA A 295 -25.29 16.60 14.85
C ALA A 295 -24.76 17.93 14.30
N LEU A 296 -25.41 19.06 14.60
CA LEU A 296 -25.03 20.36 14.04
C LEU A 296 -23.69 20.86 14.62
N LYS A 297 -23.52 20.82 15.94
CA LYS A 297 -22.26 21.21 16.60
C LYS A 297 -21.09 20.35 16.14
N LEU A 298 -21.32 19.04 16.06
CA LEU A 298 -20.31 18.10 15.57
C LEU A 298 -19.97 18.34 14.09
N SER A 299 -20.97 18.61 13.24
CA SER A 299 -20.73 18.94 11.83
C SER A 299 -19.85 20.19 11.69
N VAL A 300 -20.10 21.24 12.47
CA VAL A 300 -19.26 22.45 12.43
C VAL A 300 -17.82 22.13 12.87
N ALA A 301 -17.64 21.34 13.92
CA ALA A 301 -16.31 20.95 14.39
C ALA A 301 -15.57 20.08 13.36
N MET A 302 -16.27 19.14 12.71
CA MET A 302 -15.75 18.30 11.63
C MET A 302 -15.34 19.13 10.41
N ASP A 303 -16.16 20.11 10.03
CA ASP A 303 -15.88 21.02 8.91
C ASP A 303 -14.60 21.81 9.17
N GLN A 304 -14.44 22.34 10.38
CA GLN A 304 -13.24 23.06 10.79
C GLN A 304 -12.00 22.16 10.84
N ALA A 305 -12.12 20.94 11.39
CA ALA A 305 -11.02 19.96 11.39
C ALA A 305 -10.60 19.59 9.97
N SER A 306 -11.55 19.45 9.04
CA SER A 306 -11.26 19.13 7.65
C SER A 306 -10.62 20.29 6.88
N ALA A 307 -10.85 21.54 7.26
CA ALA A 307 -10.39 22.69 6.50
C ALA A 307 -8.86 22.72 6.34
N ASN A 308 -8.11 22.39 7.41
CA ASN A 308 -6.65 22.34 7.34
C ASN A 308 -6.15 21.17 6.49
N TRP A 309 -6.76 19.99 6.64
CA TRP A 309 -6.44 18.80 5.85
C TRP A 309 -6.66 19.04 4.34
N ILE A 310 -7.83 19.59 3.97
CA ILE A 310 -8.17 19.98 2.60
C ILE A 310 -7.12 20.98 2.08
N LYS A 311 -6.88 22.06 2.83
CA LYS A 311 -5.90 23.09 2.44
C LYS A 311 -4.53 22.48 2.12
N LYS A 312 -4.04 21.56 2.95
CA LYS A 312 -2.73 20.91 2.75
C LYS A 312 -2.70 20.05 1.49
N ILE A 313 -3.79 19.34 1.16
CA ILE A 313 -3.88 18.59 -0.10
C ILE A 313 -3.84 19.54 -1.30
N PHE A 314 -4.58 20.64 -1.27
CA PHE A 314 -4.59 21.60 -2.38
C PHE A 314 -3.25 22.32 -2.54
N GLU A 315 -2.56 22.64 -1.45
CA GLU A 315 -1.18 23.15 -1.52
C GLU A 315 -0.24 22.17 -2.24
N VAL A 316 -0.42 20.85 -2.03
CA VAL A 316 0.33 19.83 -2.78
C VAL A 316 -0.03 19.88 -4.26
N PHE A 317 -1.31 19.94 -4.61
CA PHE A 317 -1.71 20.03 -6.02
C PHE A 317 -1.20 21.29 -6.70
N ASP A 318 -1.30 22.46 -6.05
CA ASP A 318 -0.82 23.73 -6.61
C ASP A 318 0.69 23.73 -6.80
N GLY A 319 1.46 23.21 -5.83
CA GLY A 319 2.90 23.04 -5.98
C GLY A 319 3.32 22.03 -7.05
N LEU A 320 2.41 21.13 -7.46
CA LEU A 320 2.64 20.16 -8.53
C LEU A 320 2.22 20.68 -9.91
N LYS A 321 1.22 21.56 -10.00
CA LYS A 321 0.80 22.20 -11.26
C LYS A 321 1.93 22.94 -11.97
N GLU A 322 2.88 23.48 -11.22
CA GLU A 322 4.07 24.15 -11.77
C GLU A 322 5.04 23.18 -12.48
N LYS A 323 4.94 21.88 -12.19
CA LYS A 323 5.91 20.86 -12.64
C LYS A 323 5.29 19.85 -13.60
N ILE A 324 4.03 19.50 -13.40
CA ILE A 324 3.31 18.46 -14.12
C ILE A 324 1.83 18.82 -14.29
N TYR A 325 1.24 18.35 -15.39
CA TYR A 325 -0.23 18.37 -15.54
C TYR A 325 -0.86 17.47 -14.47
N VAL A 326 -1.83 18.01 -13.73
CA VAL A 326 -2.53 17.28 -12.65
C VAL A 326 -3.77 16.58 -13.24
N PRO A 327 -3.91 15.25 -13.10
CA PRO A 327 -5.10 14.52 -13.57
C PRO A 327 -6.40 14.99 -12.89
N GLU A 328 -7.53 14.87 -13.59
CA GLU A 328 -8.86 15.20 -13.06
C GLU A 328 -9.51 14.04 -12.28
N THR A 329 -9.13 12.80 -12.62
CA THR A 329 -9.62 11.59 -11.94
C THR A 329 -8.85 11.35 -10.64
N VAL A 330 -9.57 11.24 -9.52
CA VAL A 330 -9.04 10.96 -8.18
C VAL A 330 -9.62 9.65 -7.65
N PHE A 331 -8.76 8.68 -7.38
CA PHE A 331 -9.07 7.47 -6.63
C PHE A 331 -8.80 7.69 -5.15
N LEU A 332 -9.84 7.58 -4.32
CA LEU A 332 -9.75 7.74 -2.88
C LEU A 332 -9.83 6.37 -2.19
N VAL A 333 -8.80 6.05 -1.41
CA VAL A 333 -8.69 4.86 -0.56
C VAL A 333 -8.72 5.32 0.90
N ALA A 334 -9.72 4.91 1.65
CA ALA A 334 -9.88 5.26 3.06
C ALA A 334 -10.77 4.24 3.79
N ASN A 335 -10.76 4.27 5.12
CA ASN A 335 -11.69 3.48 5.91
C ASN A 335 -13.15 3.83 5.56
N LEU A 336 -14.01 2.81 5.44
CA LEU A 336 -15.38 2.93 4.93
C LEU A 336 -16.26 3.87 5.77
N ASP A 337 -16.01 3.93 7.08
CA ASP A 337 -16.70 4.82 7.99
C ASP A 337 -16.34 6.28 7.76
N PHE A 338 -15.24 6.59 7.07
CA PHE A 338 -14.72 7.96 6.92
C PHE A 338 -14.65 8.44 5.45
N SER A 339 -14.61 7.51 4.49
CA SER A 339 -14.41 7.78 3.07
C SER A 339 -15.48 8.69 2.45
N HIS A 340 -16.75 8.52 2.82
CA HIS A 340 -17.85 9.36 2.31
C HIS A 340 -17.73 10.81 2.76
N PHE A 341 -17.39 11.06 4.02
CA PHE A 341 -17.18 12.41 4.53
C PHE A 341 -16.05 13.12 3.75
N LEU A 342 -14.93 12.42 3.55
CA LEU A 342 -13.79 12.96 2.82
C LEU A 342 -14.10 13.23 1.34
N LYS A 343 -14.85 12.31 0.70
CA LYS A 343 -15.33 12.50 -0.67
C LYS A 343 -16.17 13.77 -0.78
N ASP A 344 -17.16 13.96 0.09
CA ASP A 344 -18.04 15.13 0.08
C ASP A 344 -17.27 16.43 0.28
N LYS A 345 -16.17 16.40 1.05
CA LYS A 345 -15.27 17.55 1.23
C LYS A 345 -14.45 17.86 -0.01
N MET A 346 -13.91 16.84 -0.66
CA MET A 346 -13.06 17.01 -1.83
C MET A 346 -13.85 17.33 -3.11
N GLN A 347 -15.07 16.82 -3.27
CA GLN A 347 -15.91 17.04 -4.48
C GLN A 347 -16.28 18.50 -4.71
N LYS A 348 -16.12 19.37 -3.70
CA LYS A 348 -16.38 20.82 -3.82
C LYS A 348 -15.35 21.58 -4.66
N HIS A 349 -14.39 20.87 -5.27
CA HIS A 349 -13.21 21.44 -5.90
C HIS A 349 -12.94 20.89 -7.31
N ASP A 350 -13.99 20.61 -8.09
CA ASP A 350 -13.94 20.27 -9.52
C ASP A 350 -13.16 19.00 -9.92
N PHE A 351 -12.89 18.09 -8.99
CA PHE A 351 -12.32 16.76 -9.29
C PHE A 351 -13.40 15.69 -9.45
N GLU A 352 -13.18 14.74 -10.38
CA GLU A 352 -13.95 13.51 -10.42
C GLU A 352 -13.40 12.52 -9.38
N ILE A 353 -14.17 12.26 -8.32
CA ILE A 353 -13.72 11.43 -7.20
C ILE A 353 -14.40 10.06 -7.23
N LEU A 354 -13.58 9.04 -7.48
CA LEU A 354 -13.93 7.64 -7.45
C LEU A 354 -13.47 7.01 -6.13
N LEU A 355 -14.38 6.39 -5.39
CA LEU A 355 -14.02 5.63 -4.19
C LEU A 355 -13.49 4.27 -4.61
N VAL A 356 -12.34 3.86 -4.08
CA VAL A 356 -11.93 2.46 -4.14
C VAL A 356 -12.54 1.77 -2.92
N ASP A 357 -13.51 0.89 -3.13
CA ASP A 357 -14.21 0.19 -2.06
C ASP A 357 -14.42 -1.30 -2.39
N ASN A 358 -15.05 -2.02 -1.45
CA ASN A 358 -15.35 -3.44 -1.63
C ASN A 358 -16.30 -3.73 -2.81
N LYS A 359 -17.08 -2.76 -3.31
CA LYS A 359 -17.99 -2.97 -4.45
C LYS A 359 -17.23 -2.97 -5.77
N ASN A 360 -16.19 -2.15 -5.87
CA ASN A 360 -15.30 -2.10 -7.03
C ASN A 360 -14.35 -3.30 -7.09
N ILE A 361 -14.15 -3.99 -5.96
CA ILE A 361 -13.35 -5.20 -5.86
C ILE A 361 -14.21 -6.44 -6.16
N LYS A 362 -14.18 -6.90 -7.42
CA LYS A 362 -14.72 -8.22 -7.81
C LYS A 362 -13.78 -9.34 -7.33
N SER A 363 -13.84 -9.70 -6.05
CA SER A 363 -13.09 -10.87 -5.57
C SER A 363 -13.88 -11.70 -4.55
N SER A 364 -13.57 -13.00 -4.50
CA SER A 364 -14.01 -13.95 -3.47
C SER A 364 -13.44 -13.65 -2.06
N LEU A 365 -12.68 -12.56 -1.90
CA LEU A 365 -12.07 -12.09 -0.66
C LEU A 365 -13.11 -11.33 0.18
N ILE A 366 -14.00 -12.06 0.82
CA ILE A 366 -15.13 -11.48 1.55
C ILE A 366 -14.71 -10.91 2.92
N GLN A 367 -13.63 -11.44 3.53
CA GLN A 367 -13.13 -11.02 4.85
C GLN A 367 -11.92 -10.08 4.73
N GLY A 368 -11.68 -9.22 5.73
CA GLY A 368 -10.56 -8.27 5.74
C GLY A 368 -10.97 -6.80 5.54
N ASP A 369 -10.17 -5.89 6.05
CA ASP A 369 -10.25 -4.47 5.68
C ASP A 369 -9.88 -4.27 4.19
N LEU A 370 -10.17 -3.07 3.69
CA LEU A 370 -9.95 -2.71 2.30
C LEU A 370 -8.46 -2.83 1.90
N LEU A 371 -7.54 -2.32 2.73
CA LEU A 371 -6.11 -2.30 2.42
C LEU A 371 -5.52 -3.72 2.38
N PHE A 372 -5.95 -4.59 3.29
CA PHE A 372 -5.56 -6.00 3.28
C PHE A 372 -6.08 -6.69 2.02
N LYS A 373 -7.34 -6.47 1.61
CA LYS A 373 -7.86 -7.03 0.35
C LYS A 373 -7.11 -6.53 -0.88
N LEU A 374 -6.77 -5.23 -0.93
CA LEU A 374 -5.97 -4.66 -2.01
C LEU A 374 -4.57 -5.29 -2.05
N SER A 375 -3.96 -5.52 -0.89
CA SER A 375 -2.69 -6.24 -0.78
C SER A 375 -2.81 -7.66 -1.34
N LEU A 376 -3.91 -8.37 -1.07
CA LEU A 376 -4.13 -9.72 -1.61
C LEU A 376 -4.43 -9.74 -3.09
N MET A 377 -5.20 -8.78 -3.62
CA MET A 377 -5.39 -8.63 -5.07
C MET A 377 -4.07 -8.36 -5.77
N PHE A 378 -3.20 -7.56 -5.17
CA PHE A 378 -1.86 -7.34 -5.69
C PHE A 378 -1.02 -8.61 -5.67
N LEU A 379 -1.03 -9.37 -4.57
CA LEU A 379 -0.36 -10.66 -4.49
C LEU A 379 -0.93 -11.65 -5.52
N ASP A 380 -2.25 -11.68 -5.72
CA ASP A 380 -2.87 -12.47 -6.78
C ASP A 380 -2.35 -11.98 -8.15
N ASN A 381 -2.40 -10.69 -8.48
CA ASN A 381 -1.90 -10.20 -9.77
C ASN A 381 -0.41 -10.53 -10.04
N ILE A 382 0.41 -10.61 -9.00
CA ILE A 382 1.86 -10.88 -9.11
C ILE A 382 2.19 -12.37 -9.08
N TYR A 383 1.48 -13.13 -8.26
CA TYR A 383 1.81 -14.52 -7.92
C TYR A 383 0.77 -15.53 -8.37
N LYS A 384 -0.36 -15.09 -8.94
CA LYS A 384 -1.32 -15.97 -9.59
C LYS A 384 -0.61 -16.71 -10.72
N ILE A 385 -0.81 -18.01 -10.65
CA ILE A 385 -0.02 -19.07 -11.30
C ILE A 385 -0.47 -19.23 -12.75
#